data_AF-A0A5B0VLX2-F1
#
_entry.id   AF-A0A5B0VLX2-F1
#
_cell.length_a   1.000
_cell.length_b   1.000
_cell.length_c   1.000
_cell.angle_alpha   90.00
_cell.angle_beta   90.00
_cell.angle_gamma   90.00
#
_symmetry.space_group_name_H-M   'P 1'
#
loop_
_entity.id
_entity.type
_entity.pdbx_description
1 polymer ?
#
loop_
_entity_poly.entity_id
_entity_poly.type
_entity_poly.pdbx_seq_one_letter_code
_entity_poly.pdbx_strand_id
1 'polypeptide(L)'
;MAEAKTFEPAEGMVDFDAGEGETPTVVEMDDYTKSLAQAKAKSVKLIDAITGQVLKKKDAVHVDDLRPSLADFMRLKHPELRADDYISRKVMDDYRAQYIAELLTDERGELSTLEDEVVESLKTHDTLAENIEEDYEDHRSIGDRMADGVASFGGSWVFIISFCLFLAVWMAVNIVMGESKAFDAYPFILLNLVLSTIAALQAPVIMMSQRRQEEKDRLRALNDYKVNLKAELEIRHLHEKVDHLLNRQWERLTEIQQIQIEMMLEQAKAATRAIKANKAAKAKTSALKSLFTKAKDADPDESAN
;
A
#
# COMPACT_ATOMS: atom_id res chain seq x y z
N MET A 1 -64.24 48.45 -14.41
CA MET A 1 -64.62 47.25 -13.64
C MET A 1 -63.38 46.69 -12.97
N ALA A 2 -63.23 46.95 -11.68
CA ALA A 2 -62.51 46.13 -10.71
C ALA A 2 -62.84 46.74 -9.33
N GLU A 3 -63.74 46.09 -8.62
CA GLU A 3 -64.13 46.41 -7.25
C GLU A 3 -63.02 46.04 -6.25
N ALA A 4 -62.91 46.92 -5.26
CA ALA A 4 -62.60 46.71 -3.84
C ALA A 4 -61.95 45.41 -3.36
N LYS A 5 -60.87 45.57 -2.59
CA LYS A 5 -60.86 45.01 -1.23
C LYS A 5 -60.14 45.93 -0.24
N THR A 6 -60.85 46.20 0.83
CA THR A 6 -60.57 47.04 1.99
C THR A 6 -59.47 46.46 2.89
N PHE A 7 -58.67 47.32 3.51
CA PHE A 7 -58.04 47.06 4.81
C PHE A 7 -57.77 48.40 5.53
N GLU A 8 -58.36 48.55 6.71
CA GLU A 8 -58.13 49.63 7.68
C GLU A 8 -57.39 49.07 8.93
N PRO A 9 -56.83 49.93 9.82
CA PRO A 9 -55.46 49.81 10.32
C PRO A 9 -55.32 49.43 11.81
N ALA A 10 -54.09 49.10 12.22
CA ALA A 10 -53.52 49.11 13.59
C ALA A 10 -52.04 48.72 13.46
N GLU A 11 -51.02 49.22 14.15
CA GLU A 11 -50.79 50.12 15.28
C GLU A 11 -49.32 50.58 15.10
N GLY A 12 -49.01 51.87 15.26
CA GLY A 12 -48.29 52.29 16.46
C GLY A 12 -46.80 52.54 16.19
N MET A 13 -46.50 53.67 15.55
CA MET A 13 -45.15 54.25 15.44
C MET A 13 -44.98 55.23 16.61
N VAL A 14 -43.96 55.06 17.45
CA VAL A 14 -43.52 56.09 18.39
C VAL A 14 -42.01 56.08 18.56
N ASP A 15 -41.53 57.29 18.84
CA ASP A 15 -40.28 57.92 18.44
C ASP A 15 -39.25 57.98 19.57
N PHE A 16 -38.05 58.41 19.18
CA PHE A 16 -36.84 58.81 19.90
C PHE A 16 -36.91 59.22 21.40
N ASP A 17 -35.94 58.67 22.14
CA ASP A 17 -35.00 59.31 23.10
C ASP A 17 -35.51 60.04 24.36
N ALA A 18 -35.14 59.50 25.52
CA ALA A 18 -34.73 60.25 26.72
C ALA A 18 -33.93 59.33 27.66
N GLY A 19 -32.60 59.44 27.61
CA GLY A 19 -31.69 58.75 28.54
C GLY A 19 -31.75 59.30 29.97
N GLU A 20 -31.74 58.40 30.95
CA GLU A 20 -31.34 58.71 32.33
C GLU A 20 -29.83 58.40 32.48
N GLY A 21 -29.06 59.41 32.83
CA GLY A 21 -27.61 59.31 33.00
C GLY A 21 -27.24 58.63 34.31
N GLU A 22 -26.67 57.42 34.23
CA GLU A 22 -25.84 56.87 35.31
C GLU A 22 -24.52 57.63 35.39
N THR A 23 -24.22 58.19 36.57
CA THR A 23 -22.97 58.92 36.84
C THR A 23 -21.76 58.01 36.65
N PRO A 24 -20.68 58.47 36.00
CA PRO A 24 -19.46 57.68 35.87
C PRO A 24 -18.81 57.56 37.25
N THR A 25 -18.76 56.34 37.80
CA THR A 25 -17.89 56.03 38.93
C THR A 25 -16.45 56.19 38.45
N VAL A 26 -15.78 57.26 38.89
CA VAL A 26 -14.36 57.50 38.61
C VAL A 26 -13.58 56.42 39.36
N VAL A 27 -13.17 55.38 38.64
CA VAL A 27 -12.21 54.40 39.16
C VAL A 27 -10.86 55.11 39.22
N GLU A 28 -10.36 55.39 40.42
CA GLU A 28 -9.03 55.99 40.59
C GLU A 28 -7.95 55.07 40.01
N MET A 29 -6.95 55.66 39.35
CA MET A 29 -5.89 54.96 38.61
C MET A 29 -5.07 53.97 39.48
N ASP A 30 -5.10 54.16 40.80
CA ASP A 30 -4.44 53.31 41.80
C ASP A 30 -5.16 51.95 42.01
N ASP A 31 -6.47 51.89 41.78
CA ASP A 31 -7.23 50.62 41.87
C ASP A 31 -7.06 49.77 40.60
N TYR A 32 -6.80 50.40 39.46
CA TYR A 32 -6.40 49.71 38.23
C TYR A 32 -5.02 49.05 38.36
N THR A 33 -4.09 49.67 39.08
CA THR A 33 -2.74 49.10 39.32
C THR A 33 -2.76 47.96 40.32
N LYS A 34 -3.58 48.05 41.39
CA LYS A 34 -3.77 46.95 42.36
C LYS A 34 -4.44 45.74 41.74
N SER A 35 -5.44 45.93 40.88
CA SER A 35 -6.12 44.84 40.16
C SER A 35 -5.21 44.17 39.13
N LEU A 36 -4.34 44.91 38.43
CA LEU A 36 -3.29 44.34 37.57
C LEU A 36 -2.24 43.56 38.36
N ALA A 37 -1.87 44.01 39.56
CA ALA A 37 -0.93 43.32 40.44
C ALA A 37 -1.53 42.01 41.00
N GLN A 38 -2.80 42.03 41.41
CA GLN A 38 -3.56 40.84 41.81
C GLN A 38 -3.78 39.86 40.65
N ALA A 39 -4.06 40.36 39.44
CA ALA A 39 -4.21 39.53 38.24
C ALA A 39 -2.88 38.88 37.81
N LYS A 40 -1.75 39.58 37.97
CA LYS A 40 -0.40 38.99 37.78
C LYS A 40 -0.08 37.93 38.84
N ALA A 41 -0.49 38.13 40.10
CA ALA A 41 -0.28 37.19 41.19
C ALA A 41 -1.12 35.89 41.06
N LYS A 42 -2.27 35.95 40.37
CA LYS A 42 -3.14 34.80 40.05
C LYS A 42 -2.81 34.10 38.73
N SER A 43 -1.66 34.38 38.11
CA SER A 43 -1.21 33.58 36.97
C SER A 43 -1.00 32.13 37.41
N VAL A 44 -1.94 31.25 37.04
CA VAL A 44 -1.87 29.80 37.29
C VAL A 44 -0.53 29.32 36.77
N LYS A 45 0.31 28.80 37.67
CA LYS A 45 1.60 28.23 37.29
C LYS A 45 1.31 27.02 36.42
N LEU A 46 1.75 27.07 35.16
CA LEU A 46 1.72 25.92 34.27
C LEU A 46 2.65 24.86 34.86
N ILE A 47 2.17 23.64 35.01
CA ILE A 47 2.94 22.51 35.53
C ILE A 47 3.04 21.49 34.39
N ASP A 48 4.23 20.92 34.24
CA ASP A 48 4.46 19.80 33.33
C ASP A 48 3.78 18.55 33.87
N ALA A 49 2.86 17.97 33.09
CA ALA A 49 2.10 16.78 33.51
C ALA A 49 2.96 15.50 33.63
N ILE A 50 4.13 15.45 32.99
CA ILE A 50 5.04 14.30 33.02
C ILE A 50 6.12 14.49 34.09
N THR A 51 6.74 15.67 34.15
CA THR A 51 7.89 15.92 35.04
C THR A 51 7.54 16.64 36.34
N GLY A 52 6.32 17.18 36.46
CA GLY A 52 5.86 17.94 37.62
C GLY A 52 6.53 19.31 37.81
N GLN A 53 7.34 19.76 36.84
CA GLN A 53 8.08 21.02 36.94
C GLN A 53 7.24 22.22 36.53
N VAL A 54 7.53 23.39 37.12
CA VAL A 54 6.86 24.65 36.75
C VAL A 54 7.36 25.11 35.38
N LEU A 55 6.44 25.20 34.42
CA LEU A 55 6.70 25.61 33.05
C LEU A 55 6.67 27.14 32.92
N LYS A 56 7.62 27.66 32.12
CA LYS A 56 7.51 29.02 31.61
C LYS A 56 6.52 29.00 30.46
N LYS A 57 5.67 30.03 30.35
CA LYS A 57 4.66 30.16 29.28
C LYS A 57 5.22 29.98 27.85
N LYS A 58 6.51 30.23 27.65
CA LYS A 58 7.23 30.06 26.37
C LYS A 58 7.64 28.61 26.03
N ASP A 59 7.75 27.76 27.05
CA ASP A 59 8.25 26.39 26.95
C ASP A 59 7.12 25.36 27.19
N ALA A 60 5.93 25.83 27.57
CA ALA A 60 4.73 25.02 27.72
C ALA A 60 4.11 24.72 26.34
N VAL A 61 3.85 23.44 26.09
CA VAL A 61 3.18 22.91 24.90
C VAL A 61 1.91 22.22 25.39
N HIS A 62 0.78 22.51 24.75
CA HIS A 62 -0.49 21.87 25.08
C HIS A 62 -0.53 20.47 24.46
N VAL A 63 -1.06 19.47 25.19
CA VAL A 63 -1.11 18.09 24.68
C VAL A 63 -2.00 17.97 23.44
N ASP A 64 -3.08 18.76 23.33
CA ASP A 64 -3.93 18.80 22.13
C ASP A 64 -3.26 19.43 20.89
N ASP A 65 -2.19 20.21 21.09
CA ASP A 65 -1.40 20.77 19.97
C ASP A 65 -0.44 19.71 19.38
N LEU A 66 -0.29 18.55 20.03
CA LEU A 66 0.57 17.46 19.57
C LEU A 66 -0.12 16.67 18.47
N ARG A 67 0.69 16.08 17.60
CA ARG A 67 0.21 15.11 16.61
C ARG A 67 -0.45 13.93 17.32
N PRO A 68 -1.63 13.45 16.88
CA PRO A 68 -2.36 12.37 17.57
C PRO A 68 -1.51 11.13 17.83
N SER A 69 -0.72 10.71 16.84
CA SER A 69 0.18 9.54 16.96
C SER A 69 1.24 9.70 18.05
N LEU A 70 1.83 10.90 18.19
CA LEU A 70 2.78 11.21 19.26
C LEU A 70 2.09 11.32 20.62
N ALA A 71 0.88 11.90 20.68
CA ALA A 71 0.11 12.00 21.92
C ALA A 71 -0.31 10.61 22.43
N ASP A 72 -0.71 9.70 21.53
CA ASP A 72 -1.06 8.33 21.87
C ASP A 72 0.17 7.53 22.33
N PHE A 73 1.32 7.72 21.68
CA PHE A 73 2.59 7.14 22.13
C PHE A 73 2.97 7.61 23.55
N MET A 74 2.77 8.90 23.85
CA MET A 74 2.97 9.43 25.20
C MET A 74 1.98 8.84 26.20
N ARG A 75 0.69 8.71 25.85
CA ARG A 75 -0.35 8.11 26.72
C ARG A 75 -0.11 6.64 27.00
N LEU A 76 0.48 5.90 26.06
CA LEU A 76 0.85 4.50 26.27
C LEU A 76 1.86 4.35 27.43
N LYS A 77 2.78 5.31 27.57
CA LYS A 77 3.79 5.35 28.64
C LYS A 77 3.32 6.11 29.89
N HIS A 78 2.41 7.07 29.73
CA HIS A 78 1.82 7.91 30.79
C HIS A 78 0.28 7.95 30.68
N PRO A 79 -0.43 6.93 31.20
CA PRO A 79 -1.90 6.84 31.11
C PRO A 79 -2.65 7.98 31.81
N GLU A 80 -2.00 8.64 32.77
CA GLU A 80 -2.51 9.79 33.50
C GLU A 80 -2.59 11.09 32.67
N LEU A 81 -1.98 11.13 31.48
CA LEU A 81 -1.89 12.32 30.63
C LEU A 81 -3.24 12.67 29.97
N ARG A 82 -3.77 13.87 30.26
CA ARG A 82 -5.03 14.38 29.70
C ARG A 82 -4.77 15.31 28.51
N ALA A 83 -5.80 15.52 27.67
CA ALA A 83 -5.70 16.39 26.49
C ALA A 83 -5.46 17.87 26.84
N ASP A 84 -5.98 18.31 27.99
CA ASP A 84 -5.87 19.70 28.49
C ASP A 84 -4.56 19.98 29.24
N ASP A 85 -3.68 18.99 29.35
CA ASP A 85 -2.45 19.10 30.10
C ASP A 85 -1.35 19.86 29.31
N TYR A 86 -0.38 20.39 30.05
CA TYR A 86 0.79 21.05 29.47
C TYR A 86 2.05 20.21 29.71
N ILE A 87 2.92 20.15 28.70
CA ILE A 87 4.23 19.50 28.78
C ILE A 87 5.36 20.45 28.38
N SER A 88 6.55 20.20 28.90
CA SER A 88 7.77 20.88 28.49
C SER A 88 8.13 20.55 27.04
N ARG A 89 8.49 21.59 26.28
CA ARG A 89 9.08 21.44 24.95
C ARG A 89 10.24 20.44 24.90
N LYS A 90 11.10 20.42 25.92
CA LYS A 90 12.23 19.48 25.98
C LYS A 90 11.77 18.03 26.11
N VAL A 91 10.80 17.78 26.99
CA VAL A 91 10.20 16.45 27.19
C VAL A 91 9.51 15.99 25.91
N MET A 92 8.82 16.91 25.25
CA MET A 92 8.15 16.68 23.98
C MET A 92 9.14 16.34 22.85
N ASP A 93 10.27 17.03 22.77
CA ASP A 93 11.37 16.72 21.83
C ASP A 93 11.96 15.31 22.09
N ASP A 94 12.19 14.95 23.36
CA ASP A 94 12.76 13.64 23.75
C ASP A 94 11.82 12.47 23.38
N TYR A 95 10.53 12.60 23.67
CA TYR A 95 9.53 11.60 23.30
C TYR A 95 9.33 11.50 21.78
N ARG A 96 9.44 12.61 21.05
CA ARG A 96 9.37 12.60 19.59
C ARG A 96 10.55 11.83 18.97
N ALA A 97 11.75 11.99 19.52
CA ALA A 97 12.93 11.23 19.08
C ALA A 97 12.77 9.73 19.36
N GLN A 98 12.22 9.35 20.52
CA GLN A 98 11.91 7.95 20.85
C GLN A 98 10.84 7.38 19.92
N TYR A 99 9.77 8.13 19.65
CA TYR A 99 8.71 7.72 18.73
C TYR A 99 9.26 7.44 17.32
N ILE A 100 10.09 8.34 16.77
CA ILE A 100 10.74 8.14 15.47
C ILE A 100 11.65 6.91 15.48
N ALA A 101 12.44 6.71 16.54
CA ALA A 101 13.33 5.55 16.64
C ALA A 101 12.56 4.22 16.70
N GLU A 102 11.42 4.21 17.41
CA GLU A 102 10.54 3.04 17.50
C GLU A 102 9.84 2.76 16.16
N LEU A 103 9.35 3.82 15.48
CA LEU A 103 8.79 3.73 14.14
C LEU A 103 9.78 3.10 13.13
N LEU A 104 11.06 3.50 13.18
CA LEU A 104 12.13 2.96 12.34
C LEU A 104 12.53 1.52 12.68
N THR A 105 12.33 1.09 13.94
CA THR A 105 12.71 -0.26 14.38
C THR A 105 11.62 -1.27 14.02
N ASP A 106 10.35 -0.88 14.14
CA ASP A 106 9.19 -1.67 13.72
C ASP A 106 9.24 -2.01 12.22
N GLU A 107 9.71 -1.08 11.38
CA GLU A 107 9.90 -1.31 9.93
C GLU A 107 10.82 -2.49 9.61
N ARG A 108 11.94 -2.66 10.33
CA ARG A 108 12.88 -3.77 10.06
C ARG A 108 12.35 -5.13 10.52
N GLY A 109 11.50 -5.15 11.55
CA GLY A 109 10.91 -6.38 12.08
C GLY A 109 9.79 -6.91 11.18
N GLU A 110 8.88 -6.03 10.76
CA GLU A 110 7.72 -6.39 9.92
C GLU A 110 8.14 -6.86 8.52
N LEU A 111 9.15 -6.23 7.90
CA LEU A 111 9.66 -6.62 6.59
C LEU A 111 10.20 -8.07 6.57
N SER A 112 10.94 -8.46 7.61
CA SER A 112 11.53 -9.81 7.69
C SER A 112 10.45 -10.90 7.83
N THR A 113 9.40 -10.65 8.61
CA THR A 113 8.32 -11.63 8.81
C THR A 113 7.46 -11.82 7.57
N LEU A 114 7.26 -10.75 6.79
CA LEU A 114 6.46 -10.80 5.57
C LEU A 114 7.23 -11.41 4.39
N GLU A 115 8.54 -11.17 4.29
CA GLU A 115 9.39 -11.86 3.32
C GLU A 115 9.35 -13.39 3.54
N ASP A 116 9.45 -13.82 4.79
CA ASP A 116 9.33 -15.24 5.16
C ASP A 116 7.94 -15.82 4.85
N GLU A 117 6.85 -15.07 5.10
CA GLU A 117 5.48 -15.50 4.78
C GLU A 117 5.25 -15.64 3.26
N VAL A 118 5.80 -14.72 2.45
CA VAL A 118 5.73 -14.81 0.99
C VAL A 118 6.53 -16.02 0.49
N VAL A 119 7.72 -16.25 1.03
CA VAL A 119 8.55 -17.42 0.67
C VAL A 119 7.88 -18.73 1.07
N GLU A 120 7.25 -18.80 2.23
CA GLU A 120 6.51 -19.98 2.69
C GLU A 120 5.24 -20.24 1.87
N SER A 121 4.51 -19.17 1.51
CA SER A 121 3.38 -19.27 0.59
C SER A 121 3.80 -19.78 -0.79
N LEU A 122 4.94 -19.32 -1.33
CA LEU A 122 5.45 -19.79 -2.64
C LEU A 122 5.86 -21.27 -2.59
N LYS A 123 6.55 -21.72 -1.53
CA LYS A 123 6.94 -23.13 -1.36
C LYS A 123 5.75 -24.09 -1.29
N THR A 124 4.63 -23.64 -0.74
CA THR A 124 3.45 -24.50 -0.53
C THR A 124 2.61 -24.65 -1.81
N HIS A 125 2.70 -23.71 -2.76
CA HIS A 125 1.86 -23.71 -3.96
C HIS A 125 2.45 -24.47 -5.18
N ASP A 126 3.75 -24.78 -5.17
CA ASP A 126 4.44 -25.46 -6.28
C ASP A 126 4.08 -26.96 -6.42
N THR A 127 3.64 -27.62 -5.33
CA THR A 127 3.43 -29.08 -5.35
C THR A 127 2.13 -29.54 -6.02
N LEU A 128 1.28 -28.62 -6.47
CA LEU A 128 -0.07 -28.94 -6.97
C LEU A 128 -0.19 -29.01 -8.49
N ALA A 129 0.78 -28.51 -9.25
CA ALA A 129 0.69 -28.40 -10.71
C ALA A 129 1.06 -29.69 -11.47
N GLU A 130 1.69 -30.67 -10.80
CA GLU A 130 2.33 -31.81 -11.47
C GLU A 130 1.38 -33.01 -11.69
N ASN A 131 0.29 -33.13 -10.92
CA ASN A 131 -0.44 -34.40 -10.79
C ASN A 131 -1.67 -34.57 -11.71
N ILE A 132 -1.78 -33.78 -12.79
CA ILE A 132 -2.96 -33.86 -13.68
C ILE A 132 -2.71 -34.83 -14.85
N GLU A 133 -1.47 -35.02 -15.32
CA GLU A 133 -1.17 -35.90 -16.47
C GLU A 133 -1.21 -37.40 -16.07
N GLU A 134 -0.87 -37.75 -14.81
CA GLU A 134 -0.89 -39.13 -14.30
C GLU A 134 -2.32 -39.71 -14.22
N ASP A 135 -3.30 -38.89 -13.86
CA ASP A 135 -4.71 -39.31 -13.72
C ASP A 135 -5.36 -39.77 -15.05
N TYR A 136 -4.74 -39.44 -16.20
CA TYR A 136 -5.21 -39.85 -17.54
C TYR A 136 -4.68 -41.20 -18.03
N GLU A 137 -3.57 -41.72 -17.47
CA GLU A 137 -3.02 -42.99 -17.92
C GLU A 137 -3.87 -44.19 -17.48
N ASP A 138 -4.65 -44.04 -16.41
CA ASP A 138 -5.26 -45.15 -15.67
C ASP A 138 -6.58 -45.71 -16.26
N HIS A 139 -7.07 -45.16 -17.38
CA HIS A 139 -8.38 -45.52 -17.97
C HIS A 139 -8.35 -45.92 -19.45
N ARG A 140 -7.32 -46.64 -19.94
CA ARG A 140 -7.27 -47.08 -21.35
C ARG A 140 -7.89 -48.46 -21.58
N SER A 141 -8.80 -48.56 -22.55
CA SER A 141 -9.31 -49.84 -23.03
C SER A 141 -8.25 -50.60 -23.85
N ILE A 142 -8.32 -51.93 -23.86
CA ILE A 142 -7.42 -52.80 -24.64
C ILE A 142 -7.52 -52.47 -26.14
N GLY A 143 -8.72 -52.10 -26.63
CA GLY A 143 -8.94 -51.70 -28.02
C GLY A 143 -8.20 -50.41 -28.39
N ASP A 144 -8.19 -49.43 -27.49
CA ASP A 144 -7.44 -48.17 -27.66
C ASP A 144 -5.92 -48.44 -27.64
N ARG A 145 -5.51 -49.39 -26.79
CA ARG A 145 -4.22 -50.10 -26.77
C ARG A 145 -3.71 -50.43 -28.18
N MET A 146 -4.53 -51.21 -28.87
CA MET A 146 -4.20 -51.81 -30.17
C MET A 146 -4.33 -50.81 -31.32
N ALA A 147 -5.34 -49.95 -31.31
CA ALA A 147 -5.55 -48.95 -32.35
C ALA A 147 -4.35 -48.00 -32.48
N ASP A 148 -3.75 -47.60 -31.35
CA ASP A 148 -2.52 -46.78 -31.33
C ASP A 148 -1.31 -47.50 -31.90
N GLY A 149 -1.14 -48.76 -31.51
CA GLY A 149 -0.05 -49.58 -32.01
C GLY A 149 -0.14 -49.74 -33.53
N VAL A 150 -1.35 -49.95 -34.04
CA VAL A 150 -1.61 -50.07 -35.48
C VAL A 150 -1.42 -48.73 -36.20
N ALA A 151 -1.89 -47.61 -35.65
CA ALA A 151 -1.74 -46.28 -36.25
C ALA A 151 -0.27 -45.83 -36.28
N SER A 152 0.47 -46.04 -35.18
CA SER A 152 1.89 -45.69 -35.10
C SER A 152 2.78 -46.58 -35.98
N PHE A 153 2.47 -47.88 -36.07
CA PHE A 153 3.18 -48.80 -36.96
C PHE A 153 2.86 -48.55 -38.44
N GLY A 154 1.57 -48.37 -38.76
CA GLY A 154 1.09 -48.11 -40.13
C GLY A 154 1.54 -46.76 -40.70
N GLY A 155 1.86 -45.78 -39.84
CA GLY A 155 2.39 -44.47 -40.24
C GLY A 155 3.91 -44.41 -40.40
N SER A 156 4.64 -45.50 -40.14
CA SER A 156 6.11 -45.51 -40.19
C SER A 156 6.65 -45.66 -41.62
N TRP A 157 7.68 -44.90 -41.95
CA TRP A 157 8.42 -45.02 -43.21
C TRP A 157 8.99 -46.43 -43.43
N VAL A 158 9.39 -47.12 -42.36
CA VAL A 158 9.91 -48.49 -42.45
C VAL A 158 8.82 -49.48 -42.87
N PHE A 159 7.60 -49.31 -42.34
CA PHE A 159 6.45 -50.13 -42.71
C PHE A 159 6.13 -49.94 -44.20
N ILE A 160 6.03 -48.69 -44.66
CA ILE A 160 5.73 -48.37 -46.08
C ILE A 160 6.74 -49.04 -47.02
N ILE A 161 8.04 -48.92 -46.74
CA ILE A 161 9.09 -49.50 -47.58
C ILE A 161 9.03 -51.04 -47.56
N SER A 162 8.87 -51.65 -46.39
CA SER A 162 8.78 -53.11 -46.26
C SER A 162 7.54 -53.69 -46.96
N PHE A 163 6.42 -52.96 -46.91
CA PHE A 163 5.16 -53.35 -47.54
C PHE A 163 5.28 -53.28 -49.07
N CYS A 164 5.85 -52.20 -49.61
CA CYS A 164 6.15 -52.09 -51.04
C CYS A 164 7.08 -53.21 -51.53
N LEU A 165 8.12 -53.55 -50.75
CA LEU A 165 9.03 -54.64 -51.08
C LEU A 165 8.29 -55.99 -51.08
N PHE A 166 7.44 -56.24 -50.08
CA PHE A 166 6.62 -57.44 -50.02
C PHE A 166 5.72 -57.59 -51.26
N LEU A 167 5.03 -56.50 -51.68
CA LEU A 167 4.22 -56.50 -52.89
C LEU A 167 5.05 -56.80 -54.14
N ALA A 168 6.24 -56.19 -54.26
CA ALA A 168 7.15 -56.44 -55.38
C ALA A 168 7.61 -57.91 -55.44
N VAL A 169 7.96 -58.50 -54.29
CA VAL A 169 8.34 -59.92 -54.19
C VAL A 169 7.16 -60.82 -54.54
N TRP A 170 5.95 -60.54 -54.03
CA TRP A 170 4.74 -61.30 -54.34
C TRP A 170 4.44 -61.32 -55.84
N MET A 171 4.50 -60.15 -56.49
CA MET A 171 4.30 -60.04 -57.94
C MET A 171 5.40 -60.81 -58.70
N ALA A 172 6.67 -60.65 -58.32
CA ALA A 172 7.78 -61.32 -58.97
C ALA A 172 7.67 -62.85 -58.91
N VAL A 173 7.33 -63.42 -57.74
CA VAL A 173 7.16 -64.86 -57.56
C VAL A 173 6.04 -65.40 -58.44
N ASN A 174 4.88 -64.72 -58.47
CA ASN A 174 3.73 -65.16 -59.27
C ASN A 174 3.97 -65.02 -60.78
N ILE A 175 4.71 -63.99 -61.22
CA ILE A 175 5.11 -63.84 -62.64
C ILE A 175 6.05 -64.99 -63.05
N VAL A 176 7.04 -65.32 -62.23
CA VAL A 176 8.03 -66.37 -62.53
C VAL A 176 7.40 -67.77 -62.56
N MET A 177 6.38 -68.03 -61.74
CA MET A 177 5.66 -69.32 -61.74
C MET A 177 4.75 -69.51 -62.97
N GLY A 178 4.38 -68.43 -63.67
CA GLY A 178 3.61 -68.46 -64.93
C GLY A 178 2.16 -68.93 -64.78
N GLU A 179 1.33 -68.74 -65.82
CA GLU A 179 -0.13 -68.96 -65.77
C GLU A 179 -0.56 -70.39 -65.37
N SER A 180 0.30 -71.39 -65.54
CA SER A 180 -0.02 -72.79 -65.28
C SER A 180 0.20 -73.23 -63.82
N LYS A 181 0.98 -72.48 -63.03
CA LYS A 181 1.32 -72.82 -61.63
C LYS A 181 1.27 -71.63 -60.67
N ALA A 182 1.01 -70.42 -61.15
CA ALA A 182 0.89 -69.23 -60.31
C ALA A 182 -0.33 -69.33 -59.39
N PHE A 183 -0.13 -68.92 -58.14
CA PHE A 183 -1.20 -68.84 -57.15
C PHE A 183 -2.11 -67.63 -57.39
N ASP A 184 -1.54 -66.53 -57.89
CA ASP A 184 -2.22 -65.29 -58.24
C ASP A 184 -1.67 -64.77 -59.58
N ALA A 185 -2.15 -65.34 -60.70
CA ALA A 185 -1.72 -64.95 -62.04
C ALA A 185 -2.14 -63.52 -62.38
N TYR A 186 -1.40 -62.85 -63.27
CA TYR A 186 -1.74 -61.52 -63.77
C TYR A 186 -3.19 -61.54 -64.30
N PRO A 187 -4.11 -60.68 -63.80
CA PRO A 187 -3.90 -59.36 -63.19
C PRO A 187 -3.91 -59.26 -61.63
N PHE A 188 -3.54 -60.32 -60.90
CA PHE A 188 -3.41 -60.35 -59.42
C PHE A 188 -4.72 -60.08 -58.64
N ILE A 189 -5.74 -60.92 -58.86
CA ILE A 189 -7.07 -60.71 -58.27
C ILE A 189 -7.07 -60.89 -56.74
N LEU A 190 -6.26 -61.83 -56.23
CA LEU A 190 -6.21 -62.13 -54.80
C LEU A 190 -5.49 -61.01 -54.06
N LEU A 191 -4.36 -60.54 -54.58
CA LEU A 191 -3.65 -59.38 -54.05
C LEU A 191 -4.56 -58.15 -53.99
N ASN A 192 -5.31 -57.87 -55.06
CA ASN A 192 -6.25 -56.76 -55.11
C ASN A 192 -7.38 -56.89 -54.08
N LEU A 193 -7.90 -58.10 -53.85
CA LEU A 193 -8.93 -58.34 -52.84
C LEU A 193 -8.41 -58.06 -51.42
N VAL A 194 -7.20 -58.55 -51.10
CA VAL A 194 -6.56 -58.34 -49.79
C VAL A 194 -6.26 -56.86 -49.57
N LEU A 195 -5.65 -56.18 -50.55
CA LEU A 195 -5.37 -54.74 -50.48
C LEU A 195 -6.64 -53.92 -50.28
N SER A 196 -7.72 -54.25 -51.00
CA SER A 196 -9.00 -53.55 -50.87
C SER A 196 -9.60 -53.72 -49.46
N THR A 197 -9.48 -54.92 -48.88
CA THR A 197 -9.98 -55.20 -47.53
C THR A 197 -9.19 -54.45 -46.46
N ILE A 198 -7.86 -54.40 -46.59
CA ILE A 198 -6.97 -53.64 -45.69
C ILE A 198 -7.28 -52.15 -45.78
N ALA A 199 -7.39 -51.60 -46.99
CA ALA A 199 -7.69 -50.19 -47.22
C ALA A 199 -9.05 -49.78 -46.65
N ALA A 200 -10.07 -50.65 -46.76
CA ALA A 200 -11.39 -50.40 -46.20
C ALA A 200 -11.38 -50.28 -44.66
N LEU A 201 -10.56 -51.08 -43.98
CA LEU A 201 -10.39 -51.02 -42.52
C LEU A 201 -9.45 -49.90 -42.06
N GLN A 202 -8.59 -49.38 -42.95
CA GLN A 202 -7.59 -48.39 -42.61
C GLN A 202 -8.20 -47.03 -42.22
N ALA A 203 -9.19 -46.54 -42.99
CA ALA A 203 -9.76 -45.20 -42.74
C ALA A 203 -10.45 -45.06 -41.36
N PRO A 204 -11.28 -46.02 -40.90
CA PRO A 204 -11.86 -45.97 -39.55
C PRO A 204 -10.82 -46.06 -38.43
N VAL A 205 -9.79 -46.90 -38.58
CA VAL A 205 -8.73 -47.05 -37.58
C VAL A 205 -7.92 -45.75 -37.45
N ILE A 206 -7.56 -45.14 -38.59
CA ILE A 206 -6.90 -43.82 -38.60
C ILE A 206 -7.80 -42.78 -37.93
N MET A 207 -9.09 -42.73 -38.29
CA MET A 207 -10.03 -41.75 -37.74
C MET A 207 -10.25 -41.92 -36.23
N MET A 208 -10.30 -43.16 -35.73
CA MET A 208 -10.36 -43.43 -34.29
C MET A 208 -9.09 -42.95 -33.57
N SER A 209 -7.91 -43.20 -34.14
CA SER A 209 -6.64 -42.72 -33.57
C SER A 209 -6.53 -41.19 -33.58
N GLN A 210 -6.99 -40.53 -34.65
CA GLN A 210 -7.00 -39.07 -34.80
C GLN A 210 -7.94 -38.41 -33.79
N ARG A 211 -9.20 -38.84 -33.72
CA ARG A 211 -10.19 -38.31 -32.75
C ARG A 211 -9.65 -38.36 -31.32
N ARG A 212 -8.93 -39.42 -30.98
CA ARG A 212 -8.38 -39.61 -29.64
C ARG A 212 -7.14 -38.73 -29.40
N GLN A 213 -6.31 -38.52 -30.42
CA GLN A 213 -5.19 -37.58 -30.32
C GLN A 213 -5.71 -36.14 -30.15
N GLU A 214 -6.74 -35.75 -30.91
CA GLU A 214 -7.40 -34.45 -30.78
C GLU A 214 -8.01 -34.24 -29.39
N GLU A 215 -8.60 -35.29 -28.79
CA GLU A 215 -9.15 -35.21 -27.43
C GLU A 215 -8.04 -34.98 -26.39
N LYS A 216 -6.91 -35.69 -26.50
CA LYS A 216 -5.73 -35.46 -25.65
C LYS A 216 -5.19 -34.04 -25.82
N ASP A 217 -5.04 -33.58 -27.06
CA ASP A 217 -4.52 -32.25 -27.35
C ASP A 217 -5.49 -31.15 -26.82
N ARG A 218 -6.80 -31.38 -26.91
CA ARG A 218 -7.81 -30.49 -26.33
C ARG A 218 -7.71 -30.43 -24.80
N LEU A 219 -7.53 -31.57 -24.14
CA LEU A 219 -7.41 -31.63 -22.69
C LEU A 219 -6.13 -30.95 -22.20
N ARG A 220 -5.00 -31.17 -22.89
CA ARG A 220 -3.74 -30.45 -22.63
C ARG A 220 -3.91 -28.95 -22.78
N ALA A 221 -4.52 -28.49 -23.87
CA ALA A 221 -4.80 -27.07 -24.07
C ALA A 221 -5.70 -26.47 -22.96
N LEU A 222 -6.68 -27.23 -22.45
CA LEU A 222 -7.50 -26.82 -21.32
C LEU A 222 -6.72 -26.77 -20.01
N ASN A 223 -5.78 -27.70 -19.80
CA ASN A 223 -4.89 -27.68 -18.65
C ASN A 223 -3.97 -26.46 -18.69
N ASP A 224 -3.28 -26.25 -19.81
CA ASP A 224 -2.42 -25.09 -20.04
C ASP A 224 -3.17 -23.77 -19.82
N TYR A 225 -4.42 -23.69 -20.31
CA TYR A 225 -5.30 -22.55 -20.08
C TYR A 225 -5.58 -22.32 -18.58
N LYS A 226 -5.89 -23.39 -17.83
CA LYS A 226 -6.13 -23.30 -16.38
C LYS A 226 -4.87 -22.89 -15.61
N VAL A 227 -3.71 -23.43 -15.97
CA VAL A 227 -2.42 -23.05 -15.38
C VAL A 227 -2.13 -21.58 -15.63
N ASN A 228 -2.33 -21.10 -16.86
CA ASN A 228 -2.13 -19.70 -17.20
C ASN A 228 -3.10 -18.77 -16.45
N LEU A 229 -4.38 -19.15 -16.35
CA LEU A 229 -5.36 -18.37 -15.57
C LEU A 229 -5.00 -18.33 -14.08
N LYS A 230 -4.51 -19.45 -13.52
CA LYS A 230 -4.03 -19.51 -12.13
C LYS A 230 -2.84 -18.57 -11.94
N ALA A 231 -1.86 -18.61 -12.84
CA ALA A 231 -0.71 -17.70 -12.81
C ALA A 231 -1.13 -16.22 -12.88
N GLU A 232 -2.09 -15.87 -13.75
CA GLU A 232 -2.63 -14.51 -13.84
C GLU A 232 -3.26 -14.05 -12.51
N LEU A 233 -4.05 -14.92 -11.86
CA LEU A 233 -4.68 -14.63 -10.58
C LEU A 233 -3.64 -14.46 -9.46
N GLU A 234 -2.62 -15.32 -9.43
CA GLU A 234 -1.54 -15.23 -8.45
C GLU A 234 -0.73 -13.94 -8.62
N ILE A 235 -0.43 -13.55 -9.86
CA ILE A 235 0.24 -12.26 -10.15
C ILE A 235 -0.64 -11.09 -9.69
N ARG A 236 -1.95 -11.12 -9.94
CA ARG A 236 -2.87 -10.08 -9.48
C ARG A 236 -2.89 -9.97 -7.95
N HIS A 237 -2.97 -11.11 -7.25
CA HIS A 237 -2.92 -11.14 -5.80
C HIS A 237 -1.59 -10.57 -5.27
N LEU A 238 -0.47 -10.98 -5.86
CA LEU A 238 0.84 -10.45 -5.48
C LEU A 238 0.91 -8.93 -5.69
N HIS A 239 0.34 -8.43 -6.78
CA HIS A 239 0.27 -7.00 -7.05
C HIS A 239 -0.54 -6.25 -5.98
N GLU A 240 -1.71 -6.76 -5.59
CA GLU A 240 -2.53 -6.18 -4.51
C GLU A 240 -1.77 -6.13 -3.18
N LYS A 241 -1.02 -7.19 -2.83
CA LYS A 241 -0.16 -7.20 -1.64
C LYS A 241 0.97 -6.17 -1.73
N VAL A 242 1.63 -6.07 -2.88
CA VAL A 242 2.69 -5.09 -3.10
C VAL A 242 2.14 -3.66 -3.00
N ASP A 243 0.99 -3.37 -3.59
CA ASP A 243 0.35 -2.05 -3.49
C ASP A 243 -0.02 -1.71 -2.04
N HIS A 244 -0.56 -2.67 -1.29
CA HIS A 244 -0.84 -2.48 0.13
C HIS A 244 0.44 -2.14 0.92
N LEU A 245 1.55 -2.84 0.64
CA LEU A 245 2.85 -2.58 1.28
C LEU A 245 3.39 -1.20 0.89
N LEU A 246 3.35 -0.84 -0.38
CA LEU A 246 3.80 0.46 -0.87
C LEU A 246 3.00 1.59 -0.24
N ASN A 247 1.66 1.48 -0.16
CA ASN A 247 0.83 2.48 0.48
C ASN A 247 1.20 2.67 1.96
N ARG A 248 1.40 1.58 2.71
CA ARG A 248 1.84 1.63 4.11
C ARG A 248 3.20 2.33 4.25
N GLN A 249 4.14 2.05 3.35
CA GLN A 249 5.44 2.73 3.32
C GLN A 249 5.32 4.23 3.00
N TRP A 250 4.44 4.59 2.08
CA TRP A 250 4.20 5.99 1.71
C TRP A 250 3.58 6.79 2.85
N GLU A 251 2.60 6.22 3.56
CA GLU A 251 2.00 6.85 4.75
C GLU A 251 3.05 7.12 5.83
N ARG A 252 3.89 6.12 6.15
CA ARG A 252 4.96 6.25 7.14
C ARG A 252 6.03 7.26 6.72
N LEU A 253 6.48 7.22 5.47
CA LEU A 253 7.46 8.19 4.95
C LEU A 253 6.91 9.63 5.03
N THR A 254 5.62 9.80 4.71
CA THR A 254 4.94 11.09 4.81
C THR A 254 4.86 11.58 6.25
N GLU A 255 4.58 10.69 7.22
CA GLU A 255 4.59 11.02 8.64
C GLU A 255 5.98 11.47 9.12
N ILE A 256 7.04 10.74 8.76
CA ILE A 256 8.42 11.12 9.09
C ILE A 256 8.76 12.49 8.47
N GLN A 257 8.43 12.71 7.19
CA GLN A 257 8.67 13.99 6.52
C GLN A 257 7.92 15.14 7.18
N GLN A 258 6.66 14.94 7.59
CA GLN A 258 5.89 15.95 8.30
C GLN A 258 6.52 16.30 9.65
N ILE A 259 6.96 15.30 10.42
CA ILE A 259 7.65 15.53 11.70
C ILE A 259 8.97 16.31 11.47
N GLN A 260 9.71 16.01 10.41
CA GLN A 260 10.93 16.75 10.06
C GLN A 260 10.62 18.22 9.70
N ILE A 261 9.57 18.49 8.91
CA ILE A 261 9.15 19.85 8.56
C ILE A 261 8.72 20.63 9.81
N GLU A 262 7.92 20.02 10.69
CA GLU A 262 7.52 20.61 11.97
C GLU A 262 8.74 21.00 12.81
N MET A 263 9.74 20.09 12.90
CA MET A 263 10.98 20.35 13.62
C MET A 263 11.78 21.50 13.00
N MET A 264 11.90 21.56 11.67
CA MET A 264 12.57 22.66 10.97
C MET A 264 11.87 24.01 11.22
N LEU A 265 10.53 24.05 11.15
CA LEU A 265 9.75 25.25 11.44
C LEU A 265 9.92 25.69 12.91
N GLU A 266 9.98 24.73 13.82
CA GLU A 266 10.19 24.96 15.24
C GLU A 266 11.59 25.52 15.53
N GLN A 267 12.63 24.95 14.91
CA GLN A 267 14.00 25.46 14.96
C GLN A 267 14.11 26.87 14.34
N ALA A 268 13.45 27.12 13.20
CA ALA A 268 13.43 28.45 12.58
C ALA A 268 12.75 29.50 13.47
N LYS A 269 11.64 29.15 14.13
CA LYS A 269 10.98 30.01 15.13
C LYS A 269 11.90 30.25 16.33
N ALA A 270 12.58 29.23 16.84
CA ALA A 270 13.52 29.34 17.95
C ALA A 270 14.72 30.23 17.60
N ALA A 271 15.33 30.04 16.42
CA ALA A 271 16.42 30.85 15.91
C ALA A 271 15.99 32.33 15.76
N THR A 272 14.81 32.58 15.20
CA THR A 272 14.24 33.94 15.08
C THR A 272 14.03 34.59 16.44
N ARG A 273 13.53 33.84 17.43
CA ARG A 273 13.37 34.31 18.81
C ARG A 273 14.73 34.62 19.46
N ALA A 274 15.73 33.78 19.26
CA ALA A 274 17.10 33.99 19.76
C ALA A 274 17.73 35.27 19.17
N ILE A 275 17.56 35.50 17.86
CA ILE A 275 18.02 36.73 17.19
C ILE A 275 17.34 37.96 17.80
N LYS A 276 16.00 37.92 17.98
CA LYS A 276 15.25 39.02 18.60
C LYS A 276 15.69 39.28 20.04
N ALA A 277 15.91 38.23 20.84
CA ALA A 277 16.39 38.34 22.21
C ALA A 277 17.79 38.95 22.29
N ASN A 278 18.72 38.52 21.42
CA ASN A 278 20.06 39.11 21.33
C ASN A 278 20.02 40.59 20.92
N LYS A 279 19.16 40.97 19.96
CA LYS A 279 18.96 42.37 19.57
C LYS A 279 18.43 43.21 20.73
N ALA A 280 17.45 42.70 21.50
CA ALA A 280 16.90 43.36 22.67
C ALA A 280 17.93 43.50 23.82
N ALA A 281 18.75 42.47 24.07
CA ALA A 281 19.82 42.52 25.06
C ALA A 281 20.89 43.55 24.68
N LYS A 282 21.28 43.62 23.41
CA LYS A 282 22.23 44.63 22.89
C LYS A 282 21.68 46.05 23.01
N ALA A 283 20.38 46.25 22.72
CA ALA A 283 19.70 47.53 22.91
C ALA A 283 19.63 47.96 24.39
N LYS A 284 19.28 47.05 25.30
CA LYS A 284 19.28 47.32 26.76
C LYS A 284 20.67 47.67 27.28
N THR A 285 21.71 46.95 26.83
CA THR A 285 23.09 47.20 27.23
C THR A 285 23.57 48.57 26.73
N SER A 286 23.22 48.94 25.49
CA SER A 286 23.50 50.27 24.93
C SER A 286 22.79 51.37 25.72
N ALA A 287 21.51 51.20 26.05
CA ALA A 287 20.73 52.16 26.83
C ALA A 287 21.29 52.32 28.26
N LEU A 288 21.66 51.21 28.92
CA LEU A 288 22.29 51.25 30.24
C LEU A 288 23.64 51.99 30.20
N LYS A 289 24.45 51.75 29.16
CA LYS A 289 25.74 52.43 28.96
C LYS A 289 25.55 53.93 28.75
N SER A 290 24.53 54.34 27.98
CA SER A 290 24.21 55.77 27.78
C SER A 290 23.71 56.46 29.05
N LEU A 291 22.96 55.74 29.90
CA LEU A 291 22.49 56.26 31.19
C LEU A 291 23.66 56.44 32.18
N PHE A 292 24.62 55.51 32.20
CA PHE A 292 25.83 55.61 33.02
C PHE A 292 26.77 56.73 32.57
N THR A 293 26.95 56.97 31.27
CA THR A 293 27.71 58.14 30.79
C THR A 293 27.00 59.45 31.14
N LYS A 294 25.68 59.52 30.96
CA LYS A 294 24.91 60.73 31.29
C LYS A 294 24.90 61.04 32.80
N ALA A 295 24.95 60.03 33.66
CA ALA A 295 25.09 60.20 35.11
C ALA A 295 26.51 60.61 35.54
N LYS A 296 27.54 60.21 34.79
CA LYS A 296 28.94 60.60 35.03
C LYS A 296 29.23 62.06 34.64
N ASP A 297 28.50 62.60 33.66
CA ASP A 297 28.62 63.99 33.22
C ASP A 297 27.79 64.99 34.07
N ALA A 298 26.99 64.49 35.03
CA ALA A 298 26.07 65.29 35.84
C ALA A 298 26.61 65.65 37.24
N ASP A 299 27.87 65.36 37.54
CA ASP A 299 28.53 65.77 38.79
C ASP A 299 29.96 66.26 38.52
N PRO A 300 30.16 67.59 38.52
CA PRO A 300 31.29 68.17 39.21
C PRO A 300 30.77 69.10 40.31
N ASP A 301 30.98 68.66 41.54
CA ASP A 301 30.80 69.42 42.77
C ASP A 301 31.42 70.82 42.69
N GLU A 302 30.61 71.75 43.16
CA GLU A 302 30.97 73.01 43.78
C GLU A 302 32.07 72.77 44.84
N SER A 303 33.32 73.16 44.59
CA SER A 303 34.23 73.71 45.61
C SER A 303 35.64 74.07 45.11
N ALA A 304 36.13 75.16 45.67
CA ALA A 304 37.51 75.63 45.81
C ALA A 304 38.02 76.71 44.82
N ASN A 305 38.00 77.94 45.38
CA ASN A 305 38.71 79.18 45.09
C ASN A 305 38.29 80.05 43.89
#